data_AF-A0AAE9YVJ4-F1
#
_entry.id   AF-A0AAE9YVJ4-F1
#
_cell.length_a   1.000
_cell.length_b   1.000
_cell.length_c   1.000
_cell.angle_alpha   90.00
_cell.angle_beta   90.00
_cell.angle_gamma   90.00
#
_symmetry.space_group_name_H-M   'P 1'
#
loop_
_entity.id
_entity.type
_entity.pdbx_description
1 polymer ?
#
loop_
_entity_poly.entity_id
_entity_poly.type
_entity_poly.pdbx_seq_one_letter_code
_entity_poly.pdbx_strand_id
1 'polypeptide(L)'
;MKNQAQYYPVAASIWLLALGYFAFYIPYSALIKALSSGLLANLGVSSHALVLSPSAFLPWVLLGTVLTMPLIIYVLGWYRFLKGEDRSFSQKLSGINRWAIGSGLAFSVIIVTTTLAYSFVGVSIVFALLLMRGGVLVMSPIVDHFSGRQVHWYSWSGLMLSLFAVALALAQAAEYQLAPLVLLNLAAYLGGYIFRLRLMSHYAKDAQESVNRQFFVQENTVAMTALLAIAVFTVVFHLNRGQISFADYLSVMASSKVIYPAMMIGAFYGILAVFGSLIYLNRRENTFAIPVNRCASLLSGVCASFILYFFFAGQELSIVQLSSAFAICLALTLMSFFDSKQISGHPHSLENPMQRIWLFICDGNRMRSPMAAAICNKVLEKHFQQTSPEENTRDIYAESAALQLGQQRTMPDAARAALTDFDIELDEHRAQQVTEEHIHRAEKIYCMNESQCRELIALYPWIAAKVINLGGEAEIAKPEGLHKQHFIALGNILYQHIQGLLTSVALDEEEQPVLESGLERKNV
;
A
#
# COMPACT_ATOMS: atom_id res chain seq x y z
N MET A 1 -1.80 24.25 -20.72
CA MET A 1 -2.61 23.18 -20.09
C MET A 1 -2.14 21.74 -20.39
N LYS A 2 -1.06 21.50 -21.17
CA LYS A 2 -0.52 20.14 -21.40
C LYS A 2 0.50 19.66 -20.35
N ASN A 3 1.14 20.56 -19.58
CA ASN A 3 2.17 20.16 -18.60
C ASN A 3 1.63 19.89 -17.18
N GLN A 4 0.39 20.29 -16.86
CA GLN A 4 -0.20 20.07 -15.53
C GLN A 4 -0.67 18.62 -15.30
N ALA A 5 -0.68 17.76 -16.33
CA ALA A 5 -1.18 16.39 -16.21
C ALA A 5 -0.12 15.37 -15.73
N GLN A 6 1.17 15.74 -15.73
CA GLN A 6 2.26 14.78 -15.51
C GLN A 6 2.58 14.55 -14.02
N TYR A 7 2.22 15.50 -13.14
CA TYR A 7 2.55 15.44 -11.70
C TYR A 7 1.37 15.13 -10.76
N TYR A 8 0.13 15.06 -11.28
CA TYR A 8 -1.05 14.67 -10.50
C TYR A 8 -1.38 13.16 -10.38
N PRO A 9 -0.60 12.16 -10.87
CA PRO A 9 -1.17 10.82 -11.05
C PRO A 9 -1.24 9.99 -9.77
N VAL A 10 -0.69 10.41 -8.63
CA VAL A 10 -0.65 9.53 -7.44
C VAL A 10 -1.82 9.72 -6.47
N ALA A 11 -2.42 10.91 -6.42
CA ALA A 11 -3.69 11.11 -5.69
C ALA A 11 -4.88 10.57 -6.49
N ALA A 12 -4.89 10.81 -7.81
CA ALA A 12 -5.87 10.23 -8.73
C ALA A 12 -5.79 8.69 -8.78
N SER A 13 -4.61 8.10 -8.55
CA SER A 13 -4.46 6.64 -8.58
C SER A 13 -5.20 5.94 -7.43
N ILE A 14 -5.19 6.45 -6.19
CA ILE A 14 -5.83 5.72 -5.08
C ILE A 14 -7.35 5.62 -5.25
N TRP A 15 -7.98 6.68 -5.76
CA TRP A 15 -9.42 6.73 -5.97
C TRP A 15 -9.84 5.85 -7.14
N LEU A 16 -9.00 5.77 -8.19
CA LEU A 16 -9.20 4.81 -9.28
C LEU A 16 -9.04 3.36 -8.80
N LEU A 17 -8.05 3.09 -7.93
CA LEU A 17 -7.89 1.79 -7.30
C LEU A 17 -9.08 1.45 -6.40
N ALA A 18 -9.62 2.43 -5.66
CA ALA A 18 -10.82 2.27 -4.85
C ALA A 18 -12.06 1.97 -5.70
N LEU A 19 -12.20 2.61 -6.86
CA LEU A 19 -13.25 2.33 -7.83
C LEU A 19 -13.13 0.91 -8.41
N GLY A 20 -11.92 0.50 -8.80
CA GLY A 20 -11.66 -0.87 -9.25
C GLY A 20 -11.97 -1.90 -8.16
N TYR A 21 -11.54 -1.64 -6.93
CA TYR A 21 -11.87 -2.46 -5.76
C TYR A 21 -13.38 -2.56 -5.56
N PHE A 22 -14.10 -1.44 -5.57
CA PHE A 22 -15.57 -1.39 -5.49
C PHE A 22 -16.24 -2.23 -6.58
N ALA A 23 -15.84 -2.04 -7.85
CA ALA A 23 -16.47 -2.69 -9.00
C ALA A 23 -16.36 -4.22 -8.97
N PHE A 24 -15.20 -4.76 -8.62
CA PHE A 24 -14.99 -6.22 -8.54
C PHE A 24 -15.48 -6.84 -7.23
N TYR A 25 -15.66 -6.04 -6.19
CA TYR A 25 -16.22 -6.52 -4.92
C TYR A 25 -17.72 -6.78 -5.00
N ILE A 26 -18.46 -6.03 -5.82
CA ILE A 26 -19.91 -6.25 -6.04
C ILE A 26 -20.19 -7.69 -6.50
N PRO A 27 -19.69 -8.15 -7.67
CA PRO A 27 -19.99 -9.49 -8.15
C PRO A 27 -19.39 -10.58 -7.24
N TYR A 28 -18.23 -10.32 -6.62
CA TYR A 28 -17.66 -11.24 -5.61
C TYR A 28 -18.64 -11.49 -4.45
N SER A 29 -19.10 -10.43 -3.79
CA SER A 29 -19.94 -10.52 -2.58
C SER A 29 -21.38 -10.97 -2.88
N ALA A 30 -21.93 -10.57 -4.03
CA ALA A 30 -23.23 -11.06 -4.49
C ALA A 30 -23.19 -12.56 -4.79
N LEU A 31 -22.21 -13.01 -5.57
CA LEU A 31 -22.13 -14.40 -6.04
C LEU A 31 -21.86 -15.39 -4.91
N ILE A 32 -20.95 -15.05 -3.97
CA ILE A 32 -20.68 -15.90 -2.82
C ILE A 32 -21.91 -16.06 -1.93
N LYS A 33 -22.70 -15.00 -1.74
CA LYS A 33 -23.92 -15.08 -0.94
C LYS A 33 -25.02 -15.84 -1.68
N ALA A 34 -25.17 -15.63 -2.98
CA ALA A 34 -26.13 -16.35 -3.81
C ALA A 34 -25.84 -17.87 -3.79
N LEU A 35 -24.57 -18.25 -3.87
CA LEU A 35 -24.14 -19.65 -3.79
C LEU A 35 -24.34 -20.22 -2.39
N SER A 36 -23.91 -19.53 -1.33
CA SER A 36 -24.00 -20.03 0.06
C SER A 36 -25.43 -20.10 0.59
N SER A 37 -26.32 -19.24 0.08
CA SER A 37 -27.74 -19.19 0.49
C SER A 37 -28.65 -20.04 -0.41
N GLY A 38 -28.09 -20.77 -1.37
CA GLY A 38 -28.85 -21.64 -2.28
C GLY A 38 -29.72 -20.89 -3.31
N LEU A 39 -29.54 -19.59 -3.49
CA LEU A 39 -30.34 -18.77 -4.42
C LEU A 39 -30.09 -19.14 -5.89
N LEU A 40 -28.92 -19.71 -6.19
CA LEU A 40 -28.59 -20.21 -7.52
C LEU A 40 -29.29 -21.53 -7.89
N ALA A 41 -30.03 -22.17 -6.96
CA ALA A 41 -30.80 -23.38 -7.22
C ALA A 41 -31.83 -23.19 -8.35
N ASN A 42 -32.46 -22.01 -8.39
CA ASN A 42 -33.42 -21.65 -9.44
C ASN A 42 -32.79 -21.56 -10.83
N LEU A 43 -31.45 -21.41 -10.92
CA LEU A 43 -30.68 -21.41 -12.16
C LEU A 43 -30.06 -22.78 -12.47
N GLY A 44 -30.47 -23.83 -11.74
CA GLY A 44 -29.98 -25.19 -11.91
C GLY A 44 -28.58 -25.43 -11.33
N VAL A 45 -28.10 -24.56 -10.43
CA VAL A 45 -26.84 -24.72 -9.68
C VAL A 45 -27.19 -25.09 -8.23
N SER A 46 -26.75 -26.27 -7.79
CA SER A 46 -27.23 -26.97 -6.58
C SER A 46 -28.72 -27.35 -6.69
N SER A 47 -29.05 -28.64 -6.54
CA SER A 47 -30.45 -29.06 -6.47
C SER A 47 -31.08 -28.53 -5.18
N HIS A 48 -32.40 -28.24 -5.18
CA HIS A 48 -33.15 -27.73 -4.02
C HIS A 48 -32.97 -28.56 -2.72
N ALA A 49 -32.47 -29.80 -2.82
CA ALA A 49 -32.28 -30.72 -1.70
C ALA A 49 -30.86 -30.69 -1.08
N LEU A 50 -29.88 -30.00 -1.67
CA LEU A 50 -28.47 -30.08 -1.24
C LEU A 50 -27.85 -28.69 -1.04
N VAL A 51 -28.10 -28.10 0.13
CA VAL A 51 -27.32 -26.93 0.58
C VAL A 51 -25.92 -27.43 0.96
N LEU A 52 -24.98 -27.26 0.03
CA LEU A 52 -23.57 -27.60 0.24
C LEU A 52 -22.99 -26.76 1.37
N SER A 53 -22.23 -27.40 2.25
CA SER A 53 -21.54 -26.67 3.31
C SER A 53 -20.51 -25.70 2.71
N PRO A 54 -20.31 -24.51 3.30
CA PRO A 54 -19.28 -23.56 2.90
C PRO A 54 -17.89 -24.16 2.66
N SER A 55 -17.50 -25.11 3.52
CA SER A 55 -16.22 -25.79 3.43
C SER A 55 -16.12 -26.75 2.23
N ALA A 56 -17.25 -27.23 1.69
CA ALA A 56 -17.24 -28.14 0.54
C ALA A 56 -16.86 -27.44 -0.77
N PHE A 57 -17.31 -26.19 -0.98
CA PHE A 57 -16.98 -25.44 -2.20
C PHE A 57 -15.81 -24.46 -2.04
N LEU A 58 -15.34 -24.20 -0.79
CA LEU A 58 -14.18 -23.34 -0.51
C LEU A 58 -12.93 -23.69 -1.35
N PRO A 59 -12.52 -24.96 -1.54
CA PRO A 59 -11.34 -25.29 -2.33
C PRO A 59 -11.39 -24.74 -3.76
N TRP A 60 -12.57 -24.73 -4.39
CA TRP A 60 -12.77 -24.21 -5.73
C TRP A 60 -12.70 -22.68 -5.78
N VAL A 61 -13.20 -22.01 -4.74
CA VAL A 61 -13.03 -20.55 -4.58
C VAL A 61 -11.55 -20.20 -4.42
N LEU A 62 -10.82 -20.92 -3.56
CA LEU A 62 -9.39 -20.68 -3.36
C LEU A 62 -8.61 -20.95 -4.65
N LEU A 63 -8.94 -22.01 -5.39
CA LEU A 63 -8.32 -22.31 -6.68
C LEU A 63 -8.53 -21.20 -7.70
N GLY A 64 -9.73 -20.61 -7.76
CA GLY A 64 -10.00 -19.44 -8.60
C GLY A 64 -9.07 -18.27 -8.30
N THR A 65 -8.83 -17.97 -7.02
CA THR A 65 -7.87 -16.94 -6.58
C THR A 65 -6.44 -17.30 -6.94
N VAL A 66 -6.03 -18.56 -6.68
CA VAL A 66 -4.69 -19.09 -6.95
C VAL A 66 -4.33 -19.08 -8.43
N LEU A 67 -5.31 -19.22 -9.33
CA LEU A 67 -5.08 -19.11 -10.77
C LEU A 67 -5.06 -17.65 -11.24
N THR A 68 -5.96 -16.84 -10.70
CA THR A 68 -6.17 -15.46 -11.18
C THR A 68 -5.04 -14.52 -10.77
N MET A 69 -4.56 -14.59 -9.53
CA MET A 69 -3.53 -13.68 -9.03
C MET A 69 -2.19 -13.82 -9.78
N PRO A 70 -1.61 -15.03 -9.97
CA PRO A 70 -0.40 -15.20 -10.76
C PRO A 70 -0.58 -14.83 -12.24
N LEU A 71 -1.77 -15.07 -12.81
CA LEU A 71 -2.08 -14.66 -14.19
C LEU A 71 -2.01 -13.14 -14.33
N ILE A 72 -2.58 -12.39 -13.38
CA ILE A 72 -2.49 -10.92 -13.40
C ILE A 72 -1.03 -10.46 -13.26
N ILE A 73 -0.27 -11.03 -12.34
CA ILE A 73 1.17 -10.72 -12.17
C ILE A 73 1.95 -11.00 -13.46
N TYR A 74 1.62 -12.08 -14.16
CA TYR A 74 2.22 -12.43 -15.44
C TYR A 74 1.86 -11.43 -16.55
N VAL A 75 0.58 -11.12 -16.73
CA VAL A 75 0.07 -10.18 -17.75
C VAL A 75 0.62 -8.77 -17.56
N LEU A 76 0.76 -8.31 -16.32
CA LEU A 76 1.38 -7.01 -15.99
C LEU A 76 2.91 -7.02 -16.17
N GLY A 77 3.51 -8.17 -16.46
CA GLY A 77 4.96 -8.33 -16.54
C GLY A 77 5.67 -8.08 -15.20
N TRP A 78 4.98 -8.23 -14.07
CA TRP A 78 5.53 -7.98 -12.74
C TRP A 78 6.33 -9.15 -12.18
N TYR A 79 6.26 -10.33 -12.80
CA TYR A 79 7.05 -11.50 -12.43
C TYR A 79 8.57 -11.23 -12.37
N ARG A 80 9.07 -10.23 -13.11
CA ARG A 80 10.46 -9.77 -13.07
C ARG A 80 10.90 -9.29 -11.68
N PHE A 81 9.99 -8.72 -10.89
CA PHE A 81 10.28 -8.21 -9.55
C PHE A 81 10.36 -9.32 -8.48
N LEU A 82 10.20 -10.60 -8.85
CA LEU A 82 10.30 -11.71 -7.90
C LEU A 82 11.71 -11.87 -7.31
N LYS A 83 12.74 -11.67 -8.15
CA LYS A 83 14.15 -11.65 -7.75
C LYS A 83 14.59 -10.18 -7.80
N GLY A 84 14.92 -9.59 -6.65
CA GLY A 84 15.39 -8.20 -6.60
C GLY A 84 16.56 -7.95 -7.57
N GLU A 85 16.63 -6.75 -8.13
CA GLU A 85 17.65 -6.36 -9.12
C GLU A 85 19.08 -6.38 -8.57
N ASP A 86 19.28 -6.32 -7.25
CA ASP A 86 20.61 -6.31 -6.66
C ASP A 86 21.17 -7.69 -6.32
N ARG A 87 22.05 -8.16 -7.22
CA ARG A 87 23.08 -9.14 -6.91
C ARG A 87 24.28 -8.45 -6.26
N SER A 88 24.19 -8.13 -4.98
CA SER A 88 25.38 -7.87 -4.16
C SER A 88 25.39 -8.72 -2.90
N PHE A 89 26.34 -9.66 -2.90
CA PHE A 89 26.99 -10.35 -1.79
C PHE A 89 26.18 -10.73 -0.53
N SER A 90 25.86 -12.02 -0.45
CA SER A 90 25.80 -12.81 0.80
C SER A 90 24.52 -12.85 1.64
N GLN A 91 23.34 -13.07 1.03
CA GLN A 91 22.26 -13.83 1.69
C GLN A 91 21.62 -14.84 0.73
N LYS A 92 22.19 -16.06 0.71
CA LYS A 92 21.61 -17.26 0.08
C LYS A 92 20.74 -18.00 1.10
N LEU A 93 19.44 -17.72 1.13
CA LEU A 93 18.40 -18.74 1.37
C LEU A 93 17.03 -18.20 0.93
N SER A 94 16.57 -18.65 -0.25
CA SER A 94 15.34 -18.21 -0.95
C SER A 94 15.30 -16.71 -1.25
N GLY A 95 15.25 -16.31 -2.52
CA GLY A 95 15.20 -14.88 -2.93
C GLY A 95 13.93 -14.12 -2.51
N ILE A 96 13.15 -14.64 -1.57
CA ILE A 96 11.91 -14.10 -1.03
C ILE A 96 12.19 -13.45 0.33
N ASN A 97 11.76 -12.22 0.51
CA ASN A 97 11.93 -11.49 1.75
C ASN A 97 11.15 -12.13 2.91
N ARG A 98 11.77 -12.26 4.10
CA ARG A 98 11.14 -12.76 5.33
C ARG A 98 9.84 -12.03 5.69
N TRP A 99 9.79 -10.72 5.45
CA TRP A 99 8.62 -9.89 5.72
C TRP A 99 7.48 -10.19 4.74
N ALA A 100 7.81 -10.42 3.47
CA ALA A 100 6.84 -10.86 2.47
C ALA A 100 6.31 -12.28 2.79
N ILE A 101 7.11 -13.15 3.39
CA ILE A 101 6.65 -14.47 3.88
C ILE A 101 5.61 -14.30 4.99
N GLY A 102 5.94 -13.54 6.03
CA GLY A 102 5.00 -13.29 7.14
C GLY A 102 3.71 -12.61 6.66
N SER A 103 3.84 -11.61 5.77
CA SER A 103 2.70 -10.88 5.21
C SER A 103 1.85 -11.75 4.30
N GLY A 104 2.47 -12.59 3.46
CA GLY A 104 1.76 -13.50 2.55
C GLY A 104 0.99 -14.60 3.29
N LEU A 105 1.55 -15.14 4.37
CA LEU A 105 0.83 -16.08 5.24
C LEU A 105 -0.38 -15.39 5.90
N ALA A 106 -0.18 -14.20 6.48
CA ALA A 106 -1.27 -13.42 7.05
C ALA A 106 -2.34 -13.07 6.00
N PHE A 107 -1.91 -12.76 4.77
CA PHE A 107 -2.83 -12.48 3.67
C PHE A 107 -3.64 -13.72 3.30
N SER A 108 -3.05 -14.91 3.22
CA SER A 108 -3.79 -16.16 2.96
C SER A 108 -4.90 -16.41 4.01
N VAL A 109 -4.63 -16.12 5.30
CA VAL A 109 -5.63 -16.20 6.39
C VAL A 109 -6.76 -15.20 6.16
N ILE A 110 -6.46 -13.96 5.77
CA ILE A 110 -7.46 -12.94 5.44
C ILE A 110 -8.37 -13.40 4.29
N ILE A 111 -7.81 -13.99 3.24
CA ILE A 111 -8.57 -14.44 2.07
C ILE A 111 -9.57 -15.53 2.46
N VAL A 112 -9.09 -16.55 3.19
CA VAL A 112 -9.91 -17.67 3.67
C VAL A 112 -11.01 -17.19 4.60
N THR A 113 -10.66 -16.39 5.62
CA THR A 113 -11.59 -15.92 6.64
C THR A 113 -12.64 -14.96 6.08
N THR A 114 -12.28 -14.12 5.10
CA THR A 114 -13.23 -13.25 4.40
C THR A 114 -14.24 -14.06 3.59
N THR A 115 -13.78 -15.11 2.90
CA THR A 115 -14.64 -15.99 2.10
C THR A 115 -15.60 -16.77 3.00
N LEU A 116 -15.11 -17.31 4.11
CA LEU A 116 -15.92 -18.01 5.10
C LEU A 116 -16.95 -17.10 5.77
N ALA A 117 -16.62 -15.84 6.05
CA ALA A 117 -17.52 -14.89 6.68
C ALA A 117 -18.83 -14.70 5.91
N TYR A 118 -18.79 -14.63 4.58
CA TYR A 118 -19.99 -14.52 3.73
C TYR A 118 -20.73 -15.84 3.52
N SER A 119 -20.08 -16.94 3.85
CA SER A 119 -20.61 -18.27 3.63
C SER A 119 -21.38 -18.80 4.84
N PHE A 120 -21.21 -18.21 6.03
CA PHE A 120 -21.99 -18.60 7.21
C PHE A 120 -23.50 -18.38 7.01
N VAL A 121 -24.27 -19.43 7.26
CA VAL A 121 -25.75 -19.40 7.23
C VAL A 121 -26.25 -18.50 8.37
N GLY A 122 -27.25 -17.66 8.09
CA GLY A 122 -27.80 -16.71 9.08
C GLY A 122 -27.00 -15.41 9.26
N VAL A 123 -25.81 -15.31 8.68
CA VAL A 123 -25.01 -14.07 8.69
C VAL A 123 -25.32 -13.25 7.43
N SER A 124 -25.83 -12.02 7.59
CA SER A 124 -26.06 -11.11 6.45
C SER A 124 -24.74 -10.56 5.91
N ILE A 125 -24.70 -10.22 4.60
CA ILE A 125 -23.51 -9.63 3.97
C ILE A 125 -23.10 -8.36 4.71
N VAL A 126 -24.08 -7.50 5.00
CA VAL A 126 -23.87 -6.22 5.67
C VAL A 126 -23.33 -6.44 7.08
N PHE A 127 -23.89 -7.37 7.85
CA PHE A 127 -23.41 -7.66 9.20
C PHE A 127 -21.95 -8.16 9.21
N ALA A 128 -21.61 -9.11 8.32
CA ALA A 128 -20.24 -9.60 8.18
C ALA A 128 -19.27 -8.47 7.79
N LEU A 129 -19.68 -7.59 6.87
CA LEU A 129 -18.90 -6.42 6.46
C LEU A 129 -18.66 -5.45 7.60
N LEU A 130 -19.69 -5.12 8.39
CA LEU A 130 -19.57 -4.15 9.50
C LEU A 130 -18.58 -4.62 10.55
N LEU A 131 -18.67 -5.88 10.95
CA LEU A 131 -17.82 -6.47 11.97
C LEU A 131 -16.38 -6.65 11.48
N MET A 132 -16.17 -7.13 10.26
CA MET A 132 -14.83 -7.24 9.67
C MET A 132 -14.20 -5.87 9.37
N ARG A 133 -14.94 -4.92 8.79
CA ARG A 133 -14.39 -3.65 8.35
C ARG A 133 -14.25 -2.66 9.50
N GLY A 134 -15.21 -2.64 10.42
CA GLY A 134 -15.16 -1.91 11.68
C GLY A 134 -13.94 -2.27 12.51
N GLY A 135 -13.68 -3.58 12.70
CA GLY A 135 -12.50 -4.01 13.45
C GLY A 135 -11.19 -3.52 12.84
N VAL A 136 -11.04 -3.57 11.51
CA VAL A 136 -9.81 -3.07 10.83
C VAL A 136 -9.70 -1.55 10.90
N LEU A 137 -10.81 -0.81 10.86
CA LEU A 137 -10.81 0.64 11.05
C LEU A 137 -10.28 1.01 12.44
N VAL A 138 -10.81 0.39 13.50
CA VAL A 138 -10.35 0.63 14.89
C VAL A 138 -8.86 0.32 15.05
N MET A 139 -8.36 -0.70 14.37
CA MET A 139 -6.94 -1.08 14.45
C MET A 139 -6.01 -0.16 13.67
N SER A 140 -6.51 0.65 12.73
CA SER A 140 -5.65 1.43 11.82
C SER A 140 -4.67 2.40 12.52
N PRO A 141 -5.08 3.20 13.54
CA PRO A 141 -4.14 4.08 14.25
C PRO A 141 -3.16 3.32 15.12
N ILE A 142 -3.60 2.18 15.66
CA ILE A 142 -2.77 1.31 16.51
C ILE A 142 -1.62 0.76 15.67
N VAL A 143 -1.91 0.27 14.46
CA VAL A 143 -0.89 -0.22 13.53
C VAL A 143 0.06 0.89 13.10
N ASP A 144 -0.44 2.09 12.79
CA ASP A 144 0.42 3.23 12.42
C ASP A 144 1.33 3.65 13.58
N HIS A 145 0.81 3.72 14.80
CA HIS A 145 1.58 4.04 16.00
C HIS A 145 2.72 3.03 16.23
N PHE A 146 2.42 1.73 16.17
CA PHE A 146 3.45 0.68 16.31
C PHE A 146 4.41 0.59 15.12
N SER A 147 4.05 1.16 13.97
CA SER A 147 4.91 1.27 12.79
C SER A 147 5.66 2.60 12.75
N GLY A 148 5.56 3.44 13.78
CA GLY A 148 6.26 4.72 13.88
C GLY A 148 5.82 5.76 12.84
N ARG A 149 4.62 5.64 12.25
CA ARG A 149 4.11 6.60 11.26
C ARG A 149 3.37 7.74 11.95
N GLN A 150 3.59 8.96 11.46
CA GLN A 150 2.80 10.11 11.88
C GLN A 150 1.42 10.05 11.22
N VAL A 151 0.37 10.26 12.03
CA VAL A 151 -1.02 10.22 11.56
C VAL A 151 -1.53 11.64 11.46
N HIS A 152 -1.95 12.04 10.25
CA HIS A 152 -2.45 13.38 10.02
C HIS A 152 -3.85 13.57 10.62
N TRP A 153 -4.19 14.82 10.93
CA TRP A 153 -5.46 15.16 11.60
C TRP A 153 -6.70 14.80 10.77
N TYR A 154 -6.63 14.94 9.44
CA TYR A 154 -7.73 14.62 8.54
C TYR A 154 -7.96 13.11 8.43
N SER A 155 -6.90 12.31 8.56
CA SER A 155 -6.99 10.85 8.63
C SER A 155 -7.78 10.42 9.88
N TRP A 156 -7.61 11.13 11.01
CA TRP A 156 -8.45 10.95 12.19
C TRP A 156 -9.92 11.31 11.95
N SER A 157 -10.19 12.42 11.26
CA SER A 157 -11.57 12.81 10.92
C SER A 157 -12.25 11.76 10.04
N GLY A 158 -11.57 11.28 9.00
CA GLY A 158 -12.05 10.21 8.13
C GLY A 158 -12.30 8.90 8.87
N LEU A 159 -11.39 8.54 9.77
CA LEU A 159 -11.55 7.37 10.63
C LEU A 159 -12.76 7.49 11.56
N MET A 160 -12.91 8.61 12.28
CA MET A 160 -14.02 8.80 13.23
C MET A 160 -15.37 8.72 12.53
N LEU A 161 -15.48 9.33 11.34
CA LEU A 161 -16.70 9.27 10.55
C LEU A 161 -16.99 7.84 10.04
N SER A 162 -15.95 7.10 9.66
CA SER A 162 -16.07 5.69 9.26
C SER A 162 -16.49 4.80 10.44
N LEU A 163 -15.95 5.04 11.64
CA LEU A 163 -16.32 4.33 12.86
C LEU A 163 -17.76 4.66 13.27
N PHE A 164 -18.17 5.91 13.15
CA PHE A 164 -19.56 6.32 13.39
C PHE A 164 -20.54 5.62 12.44
N ALA A 165 -20.22 5.55 11.15
CA ALA A 165 -21.04 4.84 10.16
C ALA A 165 -21.16 3.34 10.50
N VAL A 166 -20.06 2.71 10.93
CA VAL A 166 -20.09 1.32 11.38
C VAL A 166 -20.91 1.14 12.66
N ALA A 167 -20.77 2.04 13.64
CA ALA A 167 -21.51 1.98 14.91
C ALA A 167 -23.02 2.11 14.70
N LEU A 168 -23.46 3.04 13.85
CA LEU A 168 -24.87 3.21 13.47
C LEU A 168 -25.44 1.91 12.89
N ALA A 169 -24.67 1.24 12.05
CA ALA A 169 -25.08 0.01 11.40
C ALA A 169 -25.01 -1.22 12.33
N LEU A 170 -24.16 -1.21 13.36
CA LEU A 170 -24.09 -2.26 14.39
C LEU A 170 -25.21 -2.13 15.45
N ALA A 171 -25.75 -0.93 15.68
CA ALA A 171 -26.78 -0.71 16.69
C ALA A 171 -28.07 -1.52 16.45
N GLN A 172 -28.35 -1.93 15.20
CA GLN A 172 -29.46 -2.84 14.87
C GLN A 172 -29.10 -4.33 14.89
N ALA A 173 -27.82 -4.68 15.05
CA ALA A 173 -27.36 -6.06 15.02
C ALA A 173 -27.33 -6.73 16.41
N ALA A 174 -27.82 -6.07 17.45
CA ALA A 174 -27.81 -6.56 18.83
C ALA A 174 -28.66 -7.82 19.07
N GLU A 175 -29.38 -8.31 18.06
CA GLU A 175 -30.23 -9.50 18.14
C GLU A 175 -29.53 -10.80 17.69
N TYR A 176 -28.29 -10.76 17.19
CA TYR A 176 -27.61 -11.95 16.67
C TYR A 176 -26.82 -12.70 17.74
N GLN A 177 -27.22 -13.95 18.01
CA GLN A 177 -26.38 -14.91 18.75
C GLN A 177 -25.20 -15.33 17.87
N LEU A 178 -24.00 -14.84 18.18
CA LEU A 178 -22.79 -15.17 17.44
C LEU A 178 -22.29 -16.56 17.81
N ALA A 179 -22.31 -17.47 16.86
CA ALA A 179 -21.68 -18.77 17.03
C ALA A 179 -20.16 -18.61 17.32
N PRO A 180 -19.56 -19.40 18.22
CA PRO A 180 -18.14 -19.33 18.55
C PRO A 180 -17.20 -19.40 17.32
N LEU A 181 -17.61 -20.12 16.28
CA LEU A 181 -16.87 -20.25 15.03
C LEU A 181 -16.80 -18.92 14.25
N VAL A 182 -17.84 -18.08 14.32
CA VAL A 182 -17.87 -16.76 13.69
C VAL A 182 -16.89 -15.82 14.39
N LEU A 183 -16.84 -15.88 15.73
CA LEU A 183 -15.89 -15.11 16.54
C LEU A 183 -14.44 -15.54 16.27
N LEU A 184 -14.18 -16.84 16.17
CA LEU A 184 -12.86 -17.35 15.81
C LEU A 184 -12.44 -16.89 14.42
N ASN A 185 -13.35 -16.95 13.45
CA ASN A 185 -13.10 -16.46 12.09
C ASN A 185 -12.78 -14.95 12.07
N LEU A 186 -13.52 -14.16 12.85
CA LEU A 186 -13.25 -12.74 13.03
C LEU A 186 -11.88 -12.48 13.65
N ALA A 187 -11.53 -13.18 14.72
CA ALA A 187 -10.25 -13.02 15.40
C ALA A 187 -9.08 -13.35 14.47
N ALA A 188 -9.17 -14.45 13.70
CA ALA A 188 -8.18 -14.82 12.70
C ALA A 188 -8.07 -13.76 11.58
N TYR A 189 -9.20 -13.25 11.11
CA TYR A 189 -9.26 -12.17 10.11
C TYR A 189 -8.57 -10.88 10.63
N LEU A 190 -8.91 -10.42 11.83
CA LEU A 190 -8.35 -9.20 12.41
C LEU A 190 -6.86 -9.35 12.73
N GLY A 191 -6.47 -10.49 13.32
CA GLY A 191 -5.07 -10.84 13.54
C GLY A 191 -4.27 -10.84 12.23
N GLY A 192 -4.81 -11.44 11.18
CA GLY A 192 -4.22 -11.40 9.84
C GLY A 192 -3.95 -9.97 9.36
N TYR A 193 -4.91 -9.05 9.52
CA TYR A 193 -4.70 -7.65 9.14
C TYR A 193 -3.62 -6.95 9.98
N ILE A 194 -3.57 -7.16 11.29
CA ILE A 194 -2.53 -6.57 12.16
C ILE A 194 -1.14 -6.97 11.64
N PHE A 195 -0.92 -8.27 11.43
CA PHE A 195 0.37 -8.77 10.96
C PHE A 195 0.68 -8.25 9.56
N ARG A 196 -0.26 -8.40 8.62
CA ARG A 196 -0.05 -7.98 7.23
C ARG A 196 0.28 -6.49 7.12
N LEU A 197 -0.52 -5.63 7.74
CA LEU A 197 -0.36 -4.17 7.63
C LEU A 197 0.91 -3.68 8.33
N ARG A 198 1.29 -4.25 9.47
CA ARG A 198 2.54 -3.92 10.16
C ARG A 198 3.76 -4.27 9.32
N LEU A 199 3.77 -5.49 8.75
CA LEU A 199 4.86 -5.94 7.90
C LEU A 199 4.96 -5.14 6.59
N MET A 200 3.82 -4.81 5.99
CA MET A 200 3.76 -3.95 4.81
C MET A 200 4.25 -2.53 5.11
N SER A 201 3.87 -1.96 6.27
CA SER A 201 4.26 -0.59 6.65
C SER A 201 5.74 -0.43 6.93
N HIS A 202 6.41 -1.51 7.33
CA HIS A 202 7.85 -1.54 7.60
C HIS A 202 8.70 -1.74 6.33
N TYR A 203 8.16 -2.35 5.26
CA TYR A 203 8.96 -2.73 4.09
C TYR A 203 8.54 -2.10 2.76
N ALA A 204 7.24 -1.94 2.50
CA ALA A 204 6.70 -1.79 1.14
C ALA A 204 5.87 -0.53 0.90
N LYS A 205 5.83 0.39 1.86
CA LYS A 205 5.23 1.73 1.68
C LYS A 205 6.32 2.75 1.33
N ASP A 206 7.21 2.38 0.44
CA ASP A 206 8.41 3.14 0.11
C ASP A 206 8.16 4.13 -1.03
N ALA A 207 8.96 5.19 -1.10
CA ALA A 207 8.98 6.10 -2.23
C ALA A 207 9.34 5.40 -3.54
N GLN A 208 10.19 4.38 -3.48
CA GLN A 208 10.63 3.63 -4.64
C GLN A 208 9.60 2.56 -5.03
N GLU A 209 8.91 2.75 -6.16
CA GLU A 209 7.84 1.84 -6.59
C GLU A 209 8.32 0.41 -6.86
N SER A 210 9.57 0.21 -7.28
CA SER A 210 10.12 -1.13 -7.55
C SER A 210 10.16 -2.00 -6.28
N VAL A 211 10.47 -1.41 -5.12
CA VAL A 211 10.43 -2.09 -3.81
C VAL A 211 9.01 -2.54 -3.47
N ASN A 212 8.03 -1.66 -3.70
CA ASN A 212 6.62 -1.93 -3.42
C ASN A 212 6.09 -3.04 -4.34
N ARG A 213 6.46 -3.02 -5.62
CA ARG A 213 6.11 -4.07 -6.60
C ARG A 213 6.79 -5.40 -6.28
N GLN A 214 8.06 -5.39 -5.88
CA GLN A 214 8.76 -6.58 -5.41
C GLN A 214 8.06 -7.20 -4.21
N PHE A 215 7.75 -6.39 -3.18
CA PHE A 215 7.00 -6.88 -2.02
C PHE A 215 5.65 -7.47 -2.41
N PHE A 216 4.89 -6.77 -3.26
CA PHE A 216 3.59 -7.25 -3.74
C PHE A 216 3.70 -8.62 -4.40
N VAL A 217 4.65 -8.82 -5.31
CA VAL A 217 4.84 -10.08 -6.04
C VAL A 217 5.28 -11.20 -5.09
N GLN A 218 6.20 -10.91 -4.16
CA GLN A 218 6.66 -11.88 -3.17
C GLN A 218 5.56 -12.27 -2.18
N GLU A 219 4.82 -11.29 -1.63
CA GLU A 219 3.67 -11.49 -0.74
C GLU A 219 2.64 -12.39 -1.40
N ASN A 220 2.25 -12.07 -2.64
CA ASN A 220 1.24 -12.83 -3.36
C ASN A 220 1.71 -14.24 -3.72
N THR A 221 2.99 -14.43 -4.05
CA THR A 221 3.54 -15.76 -4.33
C THR A 221 3.44 -16.66 -3.09
N VAL A 222 3.79 -16.13 -1.92
CA VAL A 222 3.64 -16.85 -0.64
C VAL A 222 2.16 -17.08 -0.33
N ALA A 223 1.31 -16.07 -0.48
CA ALA A 223 -0.12 -16.17 -0.19
C ALA A 223 -0.80 -17.22 -1.07
N MET A 224 -0.53 -17.25 -2.39
CA MET A 224 -1.12 -18.21 -3.31
C MET A 224 -0.63 -19.65 -3.03
N THR A 225 0.64 -19.81 -2.65
CA THR A 225 1.19 -21.12 -2.24
C THR A 225 0.50 -21.62 -0.97
N ALA A 226 0.33 -20.75 0.03
CA ALA A 226 -0.38 -21.07 1.26
C ALA A 226 -1.86 -21.38 1.00
N LEU A 227 -2.54 -20.62 0.12
CA LEU A 227 -3.91 -20.88 -0.28
C LEU A 227 -4.08 -22.23 -0.97
N LEU A 228 -3.15 -22.61 -1.84
CA LEU A 228 -3.16 -23.92 -2.49
C LEU A 228 -3.05 -25.05 -1.45
N ALA A 229 -2.15 -24.91 -0.48
CA ALA A 229 -2.02 -25.86 0.63
C ALA A 229 -3.31 -25.93 1.47
N ILE A 230 -3.93 -24.79 1.77
CA ILE A 230 -5.22 -24.73 2.50
C ILE A 230 -6.35 -25.36 1.69
N ALA A 231 -6.39 -25.16 0.38
CA ALA A 231 -7.38 -25.77 -0.51
C ALA A 231 -7.26 -27.31 -0.49
N VAL A 232 -6.04 -27.84 -0.65
CA VAL A 232 -5.75 -29.28 -0.56
C VAL A 232 -6.13 -29.83 0.81
N PHE A 233 -5.74 -29.14 1.89
CA PHE A 233 -6.10 -29.53 3.25
C PHE A 233 -7.61 -29.60 3.46
N THR A 234 -8.35 -28.63 2.94
CA THR A 234 -9.82 -28.58 3.06
C THR A 234 -10.48 -29.73 2.31
N VAL A 235 -9.99 -30.09 1.12
CA VAL A 235 -10.44 -31.29 0.40
C VAL A 235 -10.17 -32.53 1.24
N VAL A 236 -8.94 -32.75 1.69
CA VAL A 236 -8.55 -33.92 2.51
C VAL A 236 -9.40 -34.03 3.77
N PHE A 237 -9.65 -32.91 4.46
CA PHE A 237 -10.51 -32.85 5.62
C PHE A 237 -11.94 -33.31 5.29
N HIS A 238 -12.49 -32.88 4.14
CA HIS A 238 -13.83 -33.26 3.72
C HIS A 238 -13.93 -34.74 3.34
N LEU A 239 -12.94 -35.28 2.63
CA LEU A 239 -12.86 -36.71 2.29
C LEU A 239 -12.82 -37.58 3.55
N ASN A 240 -11.98 -37.23 4.52
CA ASN A 240 -11.85 -37.97 5.77
C ASN A 240 -13.10 -37.89 6.64
N ARG A 241 -13.72 -36.71 6.75
CA ARG A 241 -14.94 -36.52 7.56
C ARG A 241 -16.16 -37.20 6.95
N GLY A 242 -16.30 -37.15 5.62
CA GLY A 242 -17.42 -37.74 4.90
C GLY A 242 -17.26 -39.22 4.60
N GLN A 243 -16.06 -39.79 4.80
CA GLN A 243 -15.69 -41.14 4.33
C GLN A 243 -16.04 -41.36 2.84
N ILE A 244 -15.90 -40.30 2.03
CA ILE A 244 -16.19 -40.30 0.60
C ILE A 244 -14.89 -40.37 -0.21
N SER A 245 -14.94 -41.00 -1.38
CA SER A 245 -13.80 -40.99 -2.29
C SER A 245 -13.63 -39.62 -2.95
N PHE A 246 -12.43 -39.32 -3.43
CA PHE A 246 -12.19 -38.09 -4.19
C PHE A 246 -13.03 -38.02 -5.47
N ALA A 247 -13.27 -39.16 -6.12
CA ALA A 247 -14.12 -39.25 -7.31
C ALA A 247 -15.58 -38.89 -6.98
N ASP A 248 -16.09 -39.33 -5.83
CA ASP A 248 -17.44 -39.01 -5.37
C ASP A 248 -17.57 -37.53 -5.00
N TYR A 249 -16.56 -36.98 -4.31
CA TYR A 249 -16.53 -35.54 -4.04
C TYR A 249 -16.59 -34.73 -5.34
N LEU A 250 -15.76 -35.08 -6.32
CA LEU A 250 -15.72 -34.37 -7.60
C LEU A 250 -17.03 -34.53 -8.38
N SER A 251 -17.63 -35.73 -8.38
CA SER A 251 -18.90 -36.00 -9.06
C SER A 251 -20.05 -35.21 -8.44
N VAL A 252 -20.10 -35.06 -7.10
CA VAL A 252 -21.09 -34.21 -6.42
C VAL A 252 -20.89 -32.74 -6.76
N MET A 253 -19.64 -32.24 -6.78
CA MET A 253 -19.37 -30.85 -7.14
C MET A 253 -19.72 -30.54 -8.61
N ALA A 254 -19.41 -31.48 -9.52
CA ALA A 254 -19.69 -31.35 -10.94
C ALA A 254 -21.19 -31.45 -11.26
N SER A 255 -21.88 -32.46 -10.70
CA SER A 255 -23.34 -32.64 -10.86
C SER A 255 -24.13 -31.45 -10.30
N SER A 256 -23.65 -30.86 -9.21
CA SER A 256 -24.25 -29.65 -8.62
C SER A 256 -23.92 -28.37 -9.41
N LYS A 257 -23.05 -28.42 -10.42
CA LYS A 257 -22.58 -27.26 -11.22
C LYS A 257 -21.96 -26.13 -10.39
N VAL A 258 -21.42 -26.45 -9.20
CA VAL A 258 -20.90 -25.46 -8.23
C VAL A 258 -19.48 -25.03 -8.55
N ILE A 259 -18.72 -25.85 -9.29
CA ILE A 259 -17.30 -25.61 -9.61
C ILE A 259 -17.11 -24.25 -10.30
N TYR A 260 -17.85 -23.99 -11.37
CA TYR A 260 -17.72 -22.75 -12.14
C TYR A 260 -18.03 -21.48 -11.32
N PRO A 261 -19.22 -21.35 -10.67
CA PRO A 261 -19.50 -20.17 -9.86
C PRO A 261 -18.53 -20.03 -8.68
N ALA A 262 -18.08 -21.12 -8.06
CA ALA A 262 -17.06 -21.08 -7.01
C ALA A 262 -15.72 -20.52 -7.53
N MET A 263 -15.22 -21.01 -8.66
CA MET A 263 -14.01 -20.48 -9.28
C MET A 263 -14.14 -19.02 -9.69
N MET A 264 -15.33 -18.60 -10.15
CA MET A 264 -15.61 -17.21 -10.52
C MET A 264 -15.60 -16.28 -9.30
N ILE A 265 -16.10 -16.72 -8.14
CA ILE A 265 -15.92 -16.00 -6.86
C ILE A 265 -14.43 -15.80 -6.58
N GLY A 266 -13.63 -16.85 -6.73
CA GLY A 266 -12.18 -16.79 -6.56
C GLY A 266 -11.50 -15.83 -7.54
N ALA A 267 -11.94 -15.81 -8.79
CA ALA A 267 -11.40 -14.91 -9.80
C ALA A 267 -11.69 -13.44 -9.48
N PHE A 268 -12.93 -13.10 -9.11
CA PHE A 268 -13.25 -11.74 -8.66
C PHE A 268 -12.48 -11.36 -7.39
N TYR A 269 -12.30 -12.31 -6.46
CA TYR A 269 -11.44 -12.09 -5.29
C TYR A 269 -9.99 -11.79 -5.70
N GLY A 270 -9.42 -12.57 -6.63
CA GLY A 270 -8.07 -12.36 -7.15
C GLY A 270 -7.89 -10.95 -7.72
N ILE A 271 -8.85 -10.48 -8.51
CA ILE A 271 -8.82 -9.13 -9.11
C ILE A 271 -8.96 -8.04 -8.06
N LEU A 272 -9.98 -8.10 -7.19
CA LEU A 272 -10.16 -7.08 -6.14
C LEU A 272 -8.99 -7.09 -5.15
N ALA A 273 -8.34 -8.23 -4.92
CA ALA A 273 -7.19 -8.34 -4.05
C ALA A 273 -5.98 -7.54 -4.56
N VAL A 274 -5.81 -7.43 -5.89
CA VAL A 274 -4.79 -6.55 -6.49
C VAL A 274 -5.08 -5.11 -6.12
N PHE A 275 -6.28 -4.61 -6.44
CA PHE A 275 -6.68 -3.23 -6.12
C PHE A 275 -6.58 -2.93 -4.62
N GLY A 276 -7.06 -3.83 -3.77
CA GLY A 276 -7.03 -3.67 -2.32
C GLY A 276 -5.60 -3.60 -1.77
N SER A 277 -4.70 -4.44 -2.27
CA SER A 277 -3.30 -4.45 -1.83
C SER A 277 -2.54 -3.21 -2.33
N LEU A 278 -2.84 -2.72 -3.54
CA LEU A 278 -2.26 -1.49 -4.06
C LEU A 278 -2.74 -0.24 -3.29
N ILE A 279 -4.00 -0.22 -2.82
CA ILE A 279 -4.48 0.81 -1.89
C ILE A 279 -3.65 0.77 -0.59
N TYR A 280 -3.35 -0.42 -0.06
CA TYR A 280 -2.53 -0.55 1.15
C TYR A 280 -1.05 -0.27 0.93
N LEU A 281 -0.53 -0.41 -0.29
CA LEU A 281 0.83 -0.03 -0.65
C LEU A 281 0.97 1.48 -0.92
N ASN A 282 -0.12 2.25 -0.85
CA ASN A 282 -0.02 3.70 -0.92
C ASN A 282 0.90 4.21 0.19
N ARG A 283 1.77 5.19 -0.16
CA ARG A 283 2.77 5.78 0.73
C ARG A 283 2.17 6.44 1.98
N ARG A 284 0.88 6.79 1.93
CA ARG A 284 0.14 7.32 3.08
C ARG A 284 0.01 6.32 4.23
N GLU A 285 -0.27 6.84 5.41
CA GLU A 285 -0.56 6.08 6.62
C GLU A 285 -1.75 5.13 6.44
N ASN A 286 -1.80 4.07 7.24
CA ASN A 286 -2.91 3.12 7.18
C ASN A 286 -4.23 3.77 7.61
N THR A 287 -4.18 4.76 8.51
CA THR A 287 -5.31 5.55 8.96
C THR A 287 -5.96 6.35 7.81
N PHE A 288 -5.27 6.53 6.68
CA PHE A 288 -5.87 7.05 5.45
C PHE A 288 -6.31 5.93 4.48
N ALA A 289 -5.40 4.99 4.16
CA ALA A 289 -5.64 3.97 3.14
C ALA A 289 -6.73 2.95 3.53
N ILE A 290 -6.83 2.64 4.83
CA ILE A 290 -7.83 1.69 5.35
C ILE A 290 -9.24 2.23 5.20
N PRO A 291 -9.60 3.44 5.65
CA PRO A 291 -10.92 4.00 5.39
C PRO A 291 -11.30 3.99 3.92
N VAL A 292 -10.42 4.41 3.01
CA VAL A 292 -10.68 4.38 1.55
C VAL A 292 -11.05 2.96 1.10
N ASN A 293 -10.24 1.96 1.44
CA ASN A 293 -10.53 0.57 1.09
C ASN A 293 -11.84 0.06 1.73
N ARG A 294 -12.07 0.37 3.01
CA ARG A 294 -13.15 -0.20 3.81
C ARG A 294 -14.50 0.36 3.39
N CYS A 295 -14.57 1.67 3.24
CA CYS A 295 -15.76 2.35 2.73
C CYS A 295 -16.12 1.88 1.32
N ALA A 296 -15.13 1.68 0.43
CA ALA A 296 -15.37 1.11 -0.89
C ALA A 296 -15.97 -0.32 -0.81
N SER A 297 -15.44 -1.20 0.05
CA SER A 297 -16.04 -2.53 0.25
C SER A 297 -17.43 -2.49 0.90
N LEU A 298 -17.66 -1.60 1.86
CA LEU A 298 -18.96 -1.48 2.52
C LEU A 298 -20.02 -1.03 1.50
N LEU A 299 -19.71 0.00 0.70
CA LEU A 299 -20.59 0.49 -0.36
C LEU A 299 -20.88 -0.61 -1.40
N SER A 300 -19.86 -1.36 -1.83
CA SER A 300 -20.06 -2.48 -2.76
C SER A 300 -20.93 -3.59 -2.19
N GLY A 301 -20.89 -3.84 -0.88
CA GLY A 301 -21.75 -4.80 -0.21
C GLY A 301 -23.21 -4.37 -0.18
N VAL A 302 -23.47 -3.08 0.02
CA VAL A 302 -24.81 -2.52 -0.11
C VAL A 302 -25.33 -2.71 -1.54
N CYS A 303 -24.53 -2.36 -2.56
CA CYS A 303 -24.88 -2.58 -3.96
C CYS A 303 -25.13 -4.06 -4.27
N ALA A 304 -24.32 -4.97 -3.74
CA ALA A 304 -24.52 -6.42 -3.89
C ALA A 304 -25.84 -6.88 -3.27
N SER A 305 -26.21 -6.38 -2.08
CA SER A 305 -27.52 -6.64 -1.46
C SER A 305 -28.67 -6.14 -2.33
N PHE A 306 -28.56 -4.95 -2.95
CA PHE A 306 -29.55 -4.47 -3.92
C PHE A 306 -29.70 -5.40 -5.12
N ILE A 307 -28.58 -5.84 -5.73
CA ILE A 307 -28.59 -6.76 -6.85
C ILE A 307 -29.30 -8.07 -6.46
N LEU A 308 -28.96 -8.64 -5.30
CA LEU A 308 -29.62 -9.87 -4.84
C LEU A 308 -31.12 -9.68 -4.60
N TYR A 309 -31.54 -8.53 -4.06
CA TYR A 309 -32.95 -8.20 -3.91
C TYR A 309 -33.69 -8.17 -5.25
N PHE A 310 -33.17 -7.44 -6.24
CA PHE A 310 -33.81 -7.29 -7.55
C PHE A 310 -33.87 -8.60 -8.34
N PHE A 311 -32.83 -9.44 -8.27
CA PHE A 311 -32.74 -10.67 -9.08
C PHE A 311 -33.27 -11.93 -8.39
N PHE A 312 -33.27 -12.00 -7.05
CA PHE A 312 -33.61 -13.21 -6.31
C PHE A 312 -34.74 -13.03 -5.27
N ALA A 313 -35.43 -11.88 -5.27
CA ALA A 313 -36.72 -11.62 -4.60
C ALA A 313 -36.83 -12.12 -3.14
N GLY A 314 -35.82 -11.87 -2.29
CA GLY A 314 -35.76 -12.50 -0.96
C GLY A 314 -35.23 -11.68 0.21
N GLN A 315 -34.95 -10.37 0.08
CA GLN A 315 -34.47 -9.57 1.23
C GLN A 315 -35.08 -8.16 1.25
N GLU A 316 -35.93 -7.86 2.22
CA GLU A 316 -36.45 -6.51 2.41
C GLU A 316 -35.34 -5.52 2.71
N LEU A 317 -35.43 -4.35 2.09
CA LEU A 317 -34.45 -3.28 2.23
C LEU A 317 -34.68 -2.52 3.53
N SER A 318 -33.71 -2.58 4.45
CA SER A 318 -33.78 -1.76 5.67
C SER A 318 -33.39 -0.31 5.38
N ILE A 319 -34.21 0.64 5.85
CA ILE A 319 -33.92 2.09 5.80
C ILE A 319 -32.54 2.39 6.40
N VAL A 320 -32.07 1.58 7.35
CA VAL A 320 -30.76 1.73 7.98
C VAL A 320 -29.60 1.34 7.06
N GLN A 321 -29.80 0.40 6.12
CA GLN A 321 -28.78 0.09 5.12
C GLN A 321 -28.61 1.27 4.15
N LEU A 322 -29.71 1.93 3.77
CA LEU A 322 -29.68 3.10 2.90
C LEU A 322 -29.05 4.31 3.61
N SER A 323 -29.38 4.56 4.88
CA SER A 323 -28.78 5.64 5.66
C SER A 323 -27.28 5.39 5.94
N SER A 324 -26.89 4.14 6.18
CA SER A 324 -25.48 3.75 6.33
C SER A 324 -24.69 3.95 5.04
N ALA A 325 -25.27 3.57 3.89
CA ALA A 325 -24.65 3.80 2.58
C ALA A 325 -24.45 5.29 2.30
N PHE A 326 -25.46 6.11 2.61
CA PHE A 326 -25.35 7.57 2.50
C PHE A 326 -24.24 8.13 3.40
N ALA A 327 -24.17 7.70 4.67
CA ALA A 327 -23.10 8.10 5.58
C ALA A 327 -21.70 7.70 5.09
N ILE A 328 -21.55 6.51 4.50
CA ILE A 328 -20.30 6.04 3.90
C ILE A 328 -19.91 6.90 2.68
N CYS A 329 -20.86 7.20 1.79
CA CYS A 329 -20.62 8.09 0.65
C CYS A 329 -20.21 9.48 1.10
N LEU A 330 -20.86 10.03 2.12
CA LEU A 330 -20.49 11.31 2.73
C LEU A 330 -19.07 11.25 3.30
N ALA A 331 -18.72 10.16 4.00
CA ALA A 331 -17.38 9.97 4.54
C ALA A 331 -16.30 9.93 3.45
N LEU A 332 -16.51 9.14 2.40
CA LEU A 332 -15.60 9.08 1.26
C LEU A 332 -15.44 10.43 0.56
N THR A 333 -16.55 11.15 0.37
CA THR A 333 -16.55 12.46 -0.30
C THR A 333 -15.78 13.49 0.52
N LEU A 334 -16.03 13.55 1.84
CA LEU A 334 -15.30 14.44 2.74
C LEU A 334 -13.81 14.09 2.78
N MET A 335 -13.46 12.81 2.90
CA MET A 335 -12.06 12.37 2.87
C MET A 335 -11.38 12.75 1.54
N SER A 336 -12.03 12.52 0.40
CA SER A 336 -11.52 12.89 -0.92
C SER A 336 -11.34 14.40 -1.08
N PHE A 337 -12.31 15.18 -0.59
CA PHE A 337 -12.25 16.64 -0.65
C PHE A 337 -11.13 17.21 0.21
N PHE A 338 -11.00 16.78 1.47
CA PHE A 338 -9.93 17.25 2.35
C PHE A 338 -8.55 16.78 1.88
N ASP A 339 -8.44 15.55 1.37
CA ASP A 339 -7.22 15.05 0.73
C ASP A 339 -6.81 15.93 -0.45
N SER A 340 -7.73 16.17 -1.39
CA SER A 340 -7.46 17.04 -2.54
C SER A 340 -7.12 18.46 -2.12
N LYS A 341 -7.81 19.01 -1.12
CA LYS A 341 -7.60 20.38 -0.64
C LYS A 341 -6.28 20.54 0.10
N GLN A 342 -5.85 19.53 0.86
CA GLN A 342 -4.58 19.56 1.57
C GLN A 342 -3.40 19.43 0.60
N ILE A 343 -3.49 18.51 -0.36
CA ILE A 343 -2.51 18.37 -1.45
C ILE A 343 -2.43 19.65 -2.27
N SER A 344 -3.56 20.30 -2.57
CA SER A 344 -3.58 21.56 -3.34
C SER A 344 -3.20 22.80 -2.52
N GLY A 345 -3.45 22.79 -1.20
CA GLY A 345 -3.27 23.94 -0.33
C GLY A 345 -1.89 24.03 0.30
N HIS A 346 -1.23 22.88 0.49
CA HIS A 346 0.15 22.79 0.96
C HIS A 346 0.92 21.78 0.08
N PRO A 347 1.09 22.07 -1.22
CA PRO A 347 1.87 21.18 -2.09
C PRO A 347 3.30 20.98 -1.57
N HIS A 348 3.81 21.88 -0.71
CA HIS A 348 5.21 22.00 -0.29
C HIS A 348 5.47 21.91 1.22
N SER A 349 4.63 21.21 1.98
CA SER A 349 4.92 20.97 3.41
C SER A 349 5.60 19.62 3.64
N LEU A 350 6.34 19.51 4.75
CA LEU A 350 6.82 18.24 5.30
C LEU A 350 5.70 17.21 5.52
N GLU A 351 4.45 17.68 5.54
CA GLU A 351 3.22 16.89 5.71
C GLU A 351 2.66 16.37 4.38
N ASN A 352 3.27 16.66 3.22
CA ASN A 352 2.87 16.05 1.95
C ASN A 352 3.55 14.68 1.78
N PRO A 353 2.83 13.55 1.97
CA PRO A 353 3.42 12.21 1.88
C PRO A 353 3.85 11.84 0.46
N MET A 354 3.45 12.63 -0.53
CA MET A 354 3.75 12.42 -1.94
C MET A 354 4.93 13.23 -2.47
N GLN A 355 5.51 14.13 -1.68
CA GLN A 355 6.68 14.92 -2.08
C GLN A 355 7.88 13.99 -2.34
N ARG A 356 8.64 14.25 -3.41
CA ARG A 356 9.91 13.57 -3.67
C ARG A 356 11.00 14.17 -2.79
N ILE A 357 11.62 13.32 -1.97
CA ILE A 357 12.64 13.73 -1.01
C ILE A 357 13.99 13.11 -1.37
N TRP A 358 15.03 13.94 -1.40
CA TRP A 358 16.41 13.51 -1.38
C TRP A 358 16.98 13.68 0.02
N LEU A 359 17.34 12.58 0.66
CA LEU A 359 17.79 12.59 2.05
C LEU A 359 19.31 12.55 2.11
N PHE A 360 19.92 13.58 2.69
CA PHE A 360 21.37 13.63 2.91
C PHE A 360 21.72 13.14 4.31
N ILE A 361 22.63 12.16 4.41
CA ILE A 361 23.02 11.54 5.67
C ILE A 361 24.51 11.74 5.93
N CYS A 362 24.84 12.13 7.16
CA CYS A 362 26.20 12.08 7.69
C CYS A 362 26.15 11.66 9.17
N ASP A 363 27.31 11.40 9.80
CA ASP A 363 27.34 10.88 11.18
C ASP A 363 26.44 11.65 12.15
N GLY A 364 26.63 12.97 12.29
CA GLY A 364 25.98 13.76 13.34
C GLY A 364 24.97 14.82 12.88
N ASN A 365 24.76 15.01 11.56
CA ASN A 365 23.83 16.00 11.00
C ASN A 365 24.00 17.45 11.49
N ARG A 366 25.26 17.90 11.62
CA ARG A 366 25.58 19.28 12.04
C ARG A 366 26.31 20.11 10.99
N MET A 367 26.99 19.46 10.04
CA MET A 367 27.91 20.10 9.10
C MET A 367 27.60 19.63 7.68
N ARG A 368 28.17 18.48 7.26
CA ARG A 368 28.09 17.97 5.88
C ARG A 368 26.65 17.81 5.36
N SER A 369 25.82 16.96 5.99
CA SER A 369 24.46 16.71 5.49
C SER A 369 23.51 17.91 5.51
N PRO A 370 23.44 18.77 6.55
CA PRO A 370 22.56 19.93 6.50
C PRO A 370 23.05 20.99 5.50
N MET A 371 24.37 21.18 5.34
CA MET A 371 24.88 22.04 4.27
C MET A 371 24.55 21.48 2.89
N ALA A 372 24.69 20.16 2.69
CA ALA A 372 24.35 19.50 1.44
C ALA A 372 22.87 19.68 1.07
N ALA A 373 21.97 19.46 2.03
CA ALA A 373 20.53 19.65 1.82
C ALA A 373 20.18 21.12 1.51
N ALA A 374 20.77 22.07 2.23
CA ALA A 374 20.55 23.49 2.00
C ALA A 374 21.02 23.93 0.61
N ILE A 375 22.23 23.51 0.21
CA ILE A 375 22.78 23.77 -1.12
C ILE A 375 21.90 23.09 -2.18
N CYS A 376 21.53 21.83 -2.00
CA CYS A 376 20.68 21.10 -2.94
C CYS A 376 19.34 21.80 -3.16
N ASN A 377 18.69 22.27 -2.10
CA ASN A 377 17.45 23.03 -2.21
C ASN A 377 17.67 24.31 -3.04
N LYS A 378 18.74 25.08 -2.79
CA LYS A 378 19.06 26.30 -3.56
C LYS A 378 19.33 26.02 -5.03
N VAL A 379 20.04 24.92 -5.34
CA VAL A 379 20.32 24.55 -6.73
C VAL A 379 19.03 24.08 -7.44
N LEU A 380 18.22 23.26 -6.78
CA LEU A 380 16.90 22.84 -7.29
C LEU A 380 16.01 24.06 -7.56
N GLU A 381 16.05 25.09 -6.71
CA GLU A 381 15.30 26.34 -6.96
C GLU A 381 15.65 26.99 -8.29
N LYS A 382 16.95 27.22 -8.49
CA LYS A 382 17.45 27.89 -9.68
C LYS A 382 17.11 27.06 -10.91
N HIS A 383 17.24 25.73 -10.82
CA HIS A 383 16.89 24.83 -11.90
C HIS A 383 15.40 24.89 -12.25
N PHE A 384 14.49 24.71 -11.29
CA PHE A 384 13.05 24.73 -11.57
C PHE A 384 12.54 26.11 -12.02
N GLN A 385 13.08 27.21 -11.48
CA GLN A 385 12.77 28.57 -11.96
C GLN A 385 13.17 28.79 -13.42
N GLN A 386 14.23 28.13 -13.88
CA GLN A 386 14.69 28.21 -15.27
C GLN A 386 13.86 27.32 -16.20
N THR A 387 13.53 26.10 -15.76
CA THR A 387 12.81 25.11 -16.59
C THR A 387 11.30 25.36 -16.65
N SER A 388 10.69 25.83 -15.55
CA SER A 388 9.25 26.07 -15.43
C SER A 388 8.96 27.41 -14.72
N PRO A 389 9.19 28.56 -15.39
CA PRO A 389 9.07 29.88 -14.74
C PRO A 389 7.64 30.27 -14.32
N GLU A 390 6.61 29.61 -14.89
CA GLU A 390 5.20 29.82 -14.49
C GLU A 390 4.80 29.01 -13.25
N GLU A 391 5.62 28.05 -12.82
CA GLU A 391 5.39 27.22 -11.64
C GLU A 391 6.26 27.71 -10.49
N ASN A 392 5.63 28.24 -9.43
CA ASN A 392 6.31 28.64 -8.20
C ASN A 392 6.80 27.44 -7.34
N THR A 393 6.85 26.25 -7.93
CA THR A 393 6.79 24.97 -7.19
C THR A 393 7.88 24.01 -7.65
N ARG A 394 8.61 23.40 -6.71
CA ARG A 394 9.63 22.38 -7.00
C ARG A 394 9.09 21.00 -6.72
N ASP A 395 9.45 20.02 -7.55
CA ASP A 395 9.01 18.63 -7.38
C ASP A 395 9.87 17.86 -6.36
N ILE A 396 11.13 18.26 -6.18
CA ILE A 396 12.10 17.59 -5.31
C ILE A 396 12.54 18.53 -4.19
N TYR A 397 12.61 18.00 -2.97
CA TYR A 397 13.16 18.67 -1.80
C TYR A 397 14.27 17.87 -1.16
N ALA A 398 15.26 18.56 -0.62
CA ALA A 398 16.35 17.96 0.13
C ALA A 398 16.13 18.08 1.64
N GLU A 399 16.21 16.95 2.33
CA GLU A 399 16.21 16.86 3.79
C GLU A 399 17.56 16.32 4.29
N SER A 400 17.83 16.43 5.58
CA SER A 400 19.05 15.87 6.16
C SER A 400 18.83 15.17 7.49
N ALA A 401 19.61 14.13 7.76
CA ALA A 401 19.56 13.37 9.00
C ALA A 401 20.94 12.85 9.43
N ALA A 402 21.02 12.40 10.69
CA ALA A 402 22.20 11.84 11.33
C ALA A 402 22.13 10.31 11.27
N LEU A 403 23.24 9.67 10.93
CA LEU A 403 23.37 8.22 11.11
C LEU A 403 23.41 7.84 12.59
N GLN A 404 24.09 8.67 13.41
CA GLN A 404 24.12 8.54 14.86
C GLN A 404 24.16 9.90 15.55
N LEU A 405 23.08 10.21 16.25
CA LEU A 405 22.88 11.51 16.86
C LEU A 405 23.83 11.72 18.05
N GLY A 406 24.63 12.78 17.95
CA GLY A 406 25.51 13.22 19.03
C GLY A 406 24.80 14.07 20.08
N GLN A 407 25.51 14.38 21.18
CA GLN A 407 25.01 15.27 22.24
C GLN A 407 24.77 16.70 21.73
N GLN A 408 25.70 17.22 20.92
CA GLN A 408 25.57 18.52 20.29
C GLN A 408 24.64 18.42 19.08
N ARG A 409 23.64 19.31 19.00
CA ARG A 409 22.63 19.29 17.93
C ARG A 409 22.64 20.53 17.04
N THR A 410 23.36 21.58 17.38
CA THR A 410 23.38 22.82 16.60
C THR A 410 24.42 22.77 15.49
N MET A 411 24.11 23.39 14.36
CA MET A 411 25.09 23.68 13.31
C MET A 411 26.11 24.72 13.83
N PRO A 412 27.42 24.55 13.57
CA PRO A 412 28.42 25.58 13.90
C PRO A 412 28.14 26.90 13.18
N ASP A 413 28.33 28.04 13.85
CA ASP A 413 28.07 29.36 13.25
C ASP A 413 28.93 29.64 12.03
N ALA A 414 30.16 29.14 12.00
CA ALA A 414 31.03 29.22 10.84
C ALA A 414 30.49 28.47 9.61
N ALA A 415 29.72 27.40 9.80
CA ALA A 415 29.04 26.69 8.71
C ALA A 415 27.85 27.51 8.19
N ARG A 416 27.06 28.10 9.09
CA ARG A 416 25.96 29.00 8.74
C ARG A 416 26.46 30.23 7.97
N ALA A 417 27.55 30.83 8.46
CA ALA A 417 28.21 31.97 7.81
C ALA A 417 28.89 31.60 6.48
N ALA A 418 29.18 30.33 6.23
CA ALA A 418 29.65 29.88 4.92
C ALA A 418 28.49 29.72 3.93
N LEU A 419 27.32 29.25 4.38
CA LEU A 419 26.12 29.13 3.55
C LEU A 419 25.64 30.48 2.99
N THR A 420 25.84 31.58 3.72
CA THR A 420 25.52 32.93 3.22
C THR A 420 26.32 33.29 1.97
N ASP A 421 27.53 32.75 1.79
CA ASP A 421 28.35 32.98 0.58
C ASP A 421 27.78 32.23 -0.65
N PHE A 422 26.83 31.32 -0.44
CA PHE A 422 26.07 30.63 -1.49
C PHE A 422 24.65 31.22 -1.68
N ASP A 423 24.38 32.41 -1.11
CA ASP A 423 23.05 33.03 -1.04
C ASP A 423 21.99 32.17 -0.33
N ILE A 424 22.40 31.46 0.72
CA ILE A 424 21.54 30.60 1.52
C ILE A 424 21.49 31.12 2.95
N GLU A 425 20.32 31.60 3.34
CA GLU A 425 20.00 31.87 4.73
C GLU A 425 19.27 30.66 5.30
N LEU A 426 19.85 30.05 6.33
CA LEU A 426 19.29 28.89 6.99
C LEU A 426 18.82 29.28 8.39
N ASP A 427 17.56 28.98 8.70
CA ASP A 427 17.03 29.03 10.06
C ASP A 427 17.83 28.12 11.01
N GLU A 428 17.55 28.18 12.31
CA GLU A 428 18.27 27.36 13.29
C GLU A 428 18.14 25.86 13.03
N HIS A 429 19.13 25.29 12.34
CA HIS A 429 19.20 23.86 12.08
C HIS A 429 19.46 23.08 13.37
N ARG A 430 18.64 22.05 13.58
CA ARG A 430 18.77 21.12 14.69
C ARG A 430 18.97 19.70 14.16
N ALA A 431 20.08 19.09 14.55
CA ALA A 431 20.41 17.73 14.17
C ALA A 431 19.31 16.76 14.62
N GLN A 432 18.94 15.86 13.71
CA GLN A 432 17.94 14.82 13.91
C GLN A 432 18.47 13.46 13.49
N GLN A 433 18.06 12.41 14.21
CA GLN A 433 18.42 11.03 13.90
C GLN A 433 17.64 10.54 12.67
N VAL A 434 18.28 9.77 11.79
CA VAL A 434 17.59 9.08 10.70
C VAL A 434 16.54 8.12 11.28
N THR A 435 15.35 8.10 10.68
CA THR A 435 14.22 7.25 11.09
C THR A 435 13.74 6.46 9.89
N GLU A 436 12.96 5.40 10.12
CA GLU A 436 12.30 4.65 9.05
C GLU A 436 11.38 5.55 8.21
N GLU A 437 10.74 6.55 8.82
CA GLU A 437 9.91 7.52 8.12
C GLU A 437 10.71 8.37 7.12
N HIS A 438 11.88 8.89 7.54
CA HIS A 438 12.79 9.60 6.62
C HIS A 438 13.19 8.70 5.45
N ILE A 439 13.55 7.45 5.74
CA ILE A 439 13.98 6.48 4.73
C ILE A 439 12.85 6.18 3.75
N HIS A 440 11.63 5.89 4.21
CA HIS A 440 10.51 5.57 3.33
C HIS A 440 10.06 6.77 2.48
N ARG A 441 10.18 8.00 2.99
CA ARG A 441 9.88 9.22 2.22
C ARG A 441 10.96 9.53 1.18
N ALA A 442 12.21 9.17 1.46
CA ALA A 442 13.34 9.42 0.58
C ALA A 442 13.26 8.56 -0.69
N GLU A 443 13.22 9.23 -1.83
CA GLU A 443 13.41 8.62 -3.15
C GLU A 443 14.86 8.22 -3.37
N LYS A 444 15.79 9.11 -3.00
CA LYS A 444 17.24 8.88 -3.03
C LYS A 444 17.85 9.26 -1.67
N ILE A 445 18.82 8.48 -1.22
CA ILE A 445 19.54 8.70 0.03
C ILE A 445 21.02 8.89 -0.29
N TYR A 446 21.56 10.06 0.02
CA TYR A 446 22.93 10.44 -0.26
C TYR A 446 23.77 10.43 1.02
N CYS A 447 24.69 9.48 1.10
CA CYS A 447 25.70 9.45 2.17
C CYS A 447 26.97 10.18 1.73
N MET A 448 27.79 10.62 2.69
CA MET A 448 29.02 11.38 2.40
C MET A 448 30.19 10.49 1.99
N ASN A 449 30.13 9.19 2.31
CA ASN A 449 31.15 8.20 2.00
C ASN A 449 30.58 6.78 1.96
N GLU A 450 31.40 5.85 1.45
CA GLU A 450 31.05 4.43 1.29
C GLU A 450 30.84 3.71 2.63
N SER A 451 31.57 4.09 3.67
CA SER A 451 31.40 3.49 5.00
C SER A 451 30.02 3.77 5.57
N GLN A 452 29.52 5.00 5.42
CA GLN A 452 28.17 5.40 5.82
C GLN A 452 27.11 4.70 4.98
N CYS A 453 27.35 4.51 3.67
CA CYS A 453 26.46 3.72 2.82
C CYS A 453 26.31 2.30 3.38
N ARG A 454 27.44 1.62 3.65
CA ARG A 454 27.44 0.25 4.20
C ARG A 454 26.80 0.16 5.57
N GLU A 455 27.06 1.11 6.46
CA GLU A 455 26.46 1.14 7.80
C GLU A 455 24.95 1.33 7.72
N LEU A 456 24.48 2.27 6.90
CA LEU A 456 23.05 2.50 6.72
C LEU A 456 22.34 1.31 6.07
N ILE A 457 22.95 0.69 5.05
CA ILE A 457 22.41 -0.54 4.42
C ILE A 457 22.42 -1.71 5.41
N ALA A 458 23.42 -1.81 6.29
CA ALA A 458 23.45 -2.84 7.32
C ALA A 458 22.30 -2.68 8.32
N LEU A 459 21.94 -1.43 8.66
CA LEU A 459 20.78 -1.11 9.49
C LEU A 459 19.45 -1.37 8.76
N TYR A 460 19.38 -1.03 7.47
CA TYR A 460 18.16 -1.09 6.66
C TYR A 460 18.40 -1.78 5.30
N PRO A 461 18.54 -3.11 5.21
CA PRO A 461 19.03 -3.77 3.99
C PRO A 461 18.23 -3.52 2.70
N TRP A 462 16.96 -3.12 2.82
CA TRP A 462 16.05 -2.93 1.69
C TRP A 462 16.23 -1.60 0.95
N ILE A 463 17.04 -0.69 1.47
CA ILE A 463 17.25 0.63 0.89
C ILE A 463 18.43 0.66 -0.09
N ALA A 464 19.15 -0.45 -0.26
CA ALA A 464 20.40 -0.50 -1.02
C ALA A 464 20.28 0.15 -2.41
N ALA A 465 19.19 -0.13 -3.12
CA ALA A 465 18.93 0.39 -4.46
C ALA A 465 18.75 1.92 -4.55
N LYS A 466 18.59 2.61 -3.41
CA LYS A 466 18.45 4.07 -3.34
C LYS A 466 19.51 4.77 -2.52
N VAL A 467 20.48 4.04 -1.96
CA VAL A 467 21.62 4.61 -1.24
C VAL A 467 22.75 4.88 -2.23
N ILE A 468 23.21 6.12 -2.25
CA ILE A 468 24.22 6.60 -3.18
C ILE A 468 25.30 7.32 -2.36
N ASN A 469 26.56 7.02 -2.65
CA ASN A 469 27.67 7.82 -2.16
C ASN A 469 27.74 9.13 -2.96
N LEU A 470 27.45 10.26 -2.32
CA LEU A 470 27.40 11.58 -2.96
C LEU A 470 28.73 11.94 -3.63
N GLY A 471 29.84 11.56 -2.99
CA GLY A 471 31.18 11.87 -3.49
C GLY A 471 31.67 10.95 -4.62
N GLY A 472 30.89 9.91 -4.97
CA GLY A 472 31.34 8.88 -5.91
C GLY A 472 32.57 8.15 -5.38
N GLU A 473 33.68 8.20 -6.13
CA GLU A 473 34.96 7.61 -5.70
C GLU A 473 35.73 8.49 -4.70
N ALA A 474 35.39 9.77 -4.58
CA ALA A 474 36.02 10.70 -3.65
C ALA A 474 35.22 10.80 -2.34
N GLU A 475 35.88 10.72 -1.19
CA GLU A 475 35.21 10.89 0.10
C GLU A 475 34.96 12.36 0.43
N ILE A 476 33.73 12.69 0.85
CA ILE A 476 33.40 14.03 1.37
C ILE A 476 33.82 14.10 2.85
N ALA A 477 35.07 14.54 3.03
CA ALA A 477 35.73 14.65 4.33
C ALA A 477 35.02 15.61 5.28
N LYS A 478 35.21 15.40 6.59
CA LYS A 478 34.82 16.37 7.60
C LYS A 478 35.72 17.61 7.48
N PRO A 479 35.21 18.83 7.75
CA PRO A 479 36.07 20.01 7.83
C PRO A 479 37.16 19.82 8.89
N GLU A 480 38.40 20.20 8.56
CA GLU A 480 39.58 20.04 9.43
C GLU A 480 39.54 20.96 10.68
N GLY A 481 38.65 21.96 10.69
CA GLY A 481 38.46 22.87 11.82
C GLY A 481 37.20 23.71 11.71
N LEU A 482 36.96 24.57 12.70
CA LEU A 482 35.75 25.39 12.82
C LEU A 482 35.84 26.78 12.18
N HIS A 483 36.86 27.04 11.35
CA HIS A 483 36.97 28.31 10.62
C HIS A 483 36.07 28.32 9.38
N LYS A 484 35.48 29.49 9.07
CA LYS A 484 34.56 29.68 7.92
C LYS A 484 35.15 29.15 6.60
N GLN A 485 36.44 29.33 6.36
CA GLN A 485 37.11 28.89 5.12
C GLN A 485 37.01 27.38 4.88
N HIS A 486 37.11 26.55 5.92
CA HIS A 486 36.95 25.10 5.77
C HIS A 486 35.52 24.71 5.37
N PHE A 487 34.53 25.48 5.84
CA PHE A 487 33.13 25.28 5.46
C PHE A 487 32.83 25.80 4.04
N ILE A 488 33.48 26.87 3.59
CA ILE A 488 33.39 27.31 2.18
C ILE A 488 33.95 26.23 1.25
N ALA A 489 35.11 25.66 1.59
CA ALA A 489 35.71 24.58 0.81
C ALA A 489 34.78 23.35 0.74
N LEU A 490 34.20 22.94 1.88
CA LEU A 490 33.18 21.89 1.92
C LEU A 490 31.95 22.26 1.06
N GLY A 491 31.46 23.48 1.15
CA GLY A 491 30.31 23.96 0.37
C GLY A 491 30.55 23.87 -1.13
N ASN A 492 31.76 24.21 -1.60
CA ASN A 492 32.13 24.09 -3.02
C ASN A 492 32.15 22.64 -3.50
N ILE A 493 32.71 21.72 -2.69
CA ILE A 493 32.71 20.28 -2.99
C ILE A 493 31.27 19.77 -3.09
N LEU A 494 30.44 20.09 -2.09
CA LEU A 494 29.02 19.70 -2.07
C LEU A 494 28.28 20.23 -3.30
N TYR A 495 28.47 21.51 -3.63
CA TYR A 495 27.85 22.14 -4.79
C TYR A 495 28.19 21.43 -6.10
N GLN A 496 29.47 21.09 -6.32
CA GLN A 496 29.91 20.38 -7.52
C GLN A 496 29.23 19.01 -7.67
N HIS A 497 29.22 18.21 -6.60
CA HIS A 497 28.56 16.89 -6.65
C HIS A 497 27.05 17.01 -6.84
N ILE A 498 26.40 17.96 -6.17
CA ILE A 498 24.96 18.20 -6.29
C ILE A 498 24.57 18.66 -7.71
N GLN A 499 25.36 19.51 -8.35
CA GLN A 499 25.13 19.88 -9.75
C GLN A 499 25.21 18.68 -10.70
N GLY A 500 26.16 17.76 -10.45
CA GLY A 500 26.27 16.50 -11.19
C GLY A 500 24.99 15.65 -11.09
N LEU A 501 24.35 15.60 -9.92
CA LEU A 501 23.10 14.86 -9.72
C LEU A 501 21.93 15.39 -10.56
N LEU A 502 21.84 16.71 -10.76
CA LEU A 502 20.77 17.30 -11.56
C LEU A 502 20.93 17.00 -13.04
N THR A 503 22.16 16.90 -13.50
CA THR A 503 22.46 16.56 -14.90
C THR A 503 22.01 15.13 -15.22
N SER A 504 22.19 14.18 -14.28
CA SER A 504 21.69 12.81 -14.48
C SER A 504 20.18 12.70 -14.40
N VAL A 505 19.51 13.49 -13.54
CA VAL A 505 18.04 13.52 -13.49
C VAL A 505 17.43 14.05 -14.78
N ALA A 506 18.00 15.11 -15.36
CA ALA A 506 17.53 15.64 -16.64
C ALA A 506 17.67 14.62 -17.79
N LEU A 507 18.73 13.80 -17.78
CA LEU A 507 18.92 12.72 -18.75
C LEU A 507 17.93 11.56 -18.55
N ASP A 508 17.64 11.18 -17.30
CA ASP A 508 16.62 10.17 -16.98
C ASP A 508 15.21 10.63 -17.42
N GLU A 509 14.92 11.93 -17.38
CA GLU A 509 13.65 12.51 -17.85
C GLU A 509 13.52 12.51 -19.39
N GLU A 510 14.63 12.68 -20.12
CA GLU A 510 14.66 12.58 -21.60
C GLU A 510 14.60 11.13 -22.10
N GLU A 511 15.11 10.15 -21.34
CA GLU A 511 15.12 8.73 -21.71
C GLU A 511 13.84 7.96 -21.35
N GLN A 512 12.89 8.56 -20.62
CA GLN A 512 11.58 7.91 -20.42
C GLN A 512 10.82 7.85 -21.76
N PRO A 513 10.53 6.65 -22.30
CA PRO A 513 9.88 6.55 -23.59
C PRO A 513 8.49 7.13 -23.47
N VAL A 514 8.28 8.27 -24.12
CA VAL A 514 6.97 8.79 -24.47
C VAL A 514 6.23 7.62 -25.10
N LEU A 515 5.21 7.13 -24.40
CA LEU A 515 4.23 6.21 -24.96
C LEU A 515 3.45 7.04 -25.99
N GLU A 516 4.04 7.26 -27.16
CA GLU A 516 3.38 7.80 -28.34
C GLU A 516 2.32 6.78 -28.74
N SER A 517 1.14 6.95 -28.15
CA SER A 517 -0.10 6.39 -28.67
C SER A 517 -0.27 6.90 -30.09
N GLY A 518 0.02 6.00 -31.03
CA GLY A 518 0.06 6.29 -32.45
C GLY A 518 -1.26 6.83 -32.97
N LEU A 519 -1.14 7.84 -33.82
CA LEU A 519 -2.06 8.15 -34.90
C LEU A 519 -1.31 9.09 -35.85
N GLU A 520 -0.44 8.55 -36.71
CA GLU A 520 -0.14 9.14 -38.01
C GLU A 520 0.63 8.15 -38.91
N ARG A 521 -0.13 7.37 -39.68
CA ARG A 521 0.28 6.93 -41.01
C ARG A 521 -0.93 6.97 -41.93
N LYS A 522 -1.07 8.06 -42.66
CA LYS A 522 -1.55 8.04 -44.05
C LYS A 522 -0.84 9.15 -44.82
N ASN A 523 0.11 8.73 -45.65
CA ASN A 523 0.53 9.42 -46.87
C ASN A 523 1.20 8.37 -47.76
N VAL A 524 0.38 7.61 -48.51
CA VAL A 524 0.45 7.40 -49.97
C VAL A 524 -0.97 7.11 -50.43
#